data_AF-A0A7Y3KDQ8-F1
#
_entry.id   AF-A0A7Y3KDQ8-F1
#
_cell.length_a   1.000
_cell.length_b   1.000
_cell.length_c   1.000
_cell.angle_alpha   90.00
_cell.angle_beta   90.00
_cell.angle_gamma   90.00
#
_symmetry.space_group_name_H-M   'P 1'
#
loop_
_entity.id
_entity.type
_entity.pdbx_description
1 polymer ?
#
loop_
_entity_poly.entity_id
_entity_poly.type
_entity_poly.pdbx_seq_one_letter_code
_entity_poly.pdbx_strand_id
1 'polypeptide(L)'
;SNYYLHASDITIDFRNNNAVTFHHNVAEPWRITLVDTGLSTMTGGRIKKIAPYIDEDQFMVTYGDGLSDVNLHDLLSFHRNHSGSITITSVQPKGRFGVLNLDENSKVEGFIEKPEKGGSWINAGYMVMNRSIFDFIDGDQTELESNILLPFSEQGRLFAYKHSGFWQPMDTVWERNKLETLFQSNEAPWVRW
;
A
#
# COMPACT_ATOMS: atom_id res chain seq x y z
N SER A 1 -4.66 13.49 19.59
CA SER A 1 -5.78 14.05 18.80
C SER A 1 -6.87 13.00 18.75
N ASN A 2 -8.05 13.27 19.30
CA ASN A 2 -9.00 12.24 19.73
C ASN A 2 -10.04 11.95 18.63
N TYR A 3 -9.61 11.30 17.55
CA TYR A 3 -10.46 10.88 16.42
C TYR A 3 -11.75 10.19 16.91
N TYR A 4 -11.62 9.38 17.96
CA TYR A 4 -12.71 8.65 18.60
C TYR A 4 -13.80 9.56 19.21
N LEU A 5 -13.43 10.70 19.78
CA LEU A 5 -14.39 11.67 20.35
C LEU A 5 -15.07 12.51 19.26
N HIS A 6 -14.39 12.77 18.14
CA HIS A 6 -14.97 13.56 17.04
C HIS A 6 -15.98 12.78 16.20
N ALA A 7 -15.91 11.45 16.22
CA ALA A 7 -16.80 10.57 15.48
C ALA A 7 -17.97 10.01 16.32
N SER A 8 -18.06 10.30 17.62
CA SER A 8 -19.05 9.65 18.50
C SER A 8 -20.04 10.66 19.10
N ASP A 9 -21.32 10.26 19.18
CA ASP A 9 -22.31 10.97 19.98
C ASP A 9 -22.17 10.59 21.46
N ILE A 10 -22.03 11.58 22.34
CA ILE A 10 -21.73 11.38 23.76
C ILE A 10 -22.75 12.12 24.63
N THR A 11 -23.34 11.43 25.61
CA THR A 11 -24.06 12.04 26.73
C THR A 11 -23.19 12.02 27.97
N ILE A 12 -23.08 13.16 28.65
CA ILE A 12 -22.46 13.26 29.97
C ILE A 12 -23.58 13.53 30.98
N ASP A 13 -23.87 12.56 31.85
CA ASP A 13 -24.90 12.69 32.89
C ASP A 13 -24.27 13.13 34.22
N PHE A 14 -24.34 14.43 34.51
CA PHE A 14 -23.84 15.03 35.75
C PHE A 14 -24.66 14.65 37.00
N ARG A 15 -25.80 13.98 36.85
CA ARG A 15 -26.63 13.52 37.99
C ARG A 15 -26.23 12.12 38.45
N ASN A 16 -25.53 11.37 37.61
CA ASN A 16 -25.07 10.02 37.90
C ASN A 16 -23.54 9.95 37.89
N ASN A 17 -22.90 10.65 38.83
CA ASN A 17 -21.44 10.64 39.01
C ASN A 17 -20.63 10.94 37.72
N ASN A 18 -21.13 11.85 36.88
CA ASN A 18 -20.54 12.19 35.57
C ASN A 18 -20.40 11.00 34.63
N ALA A 19 -21.34 10.04 34.67
CA ALA A 19 -21.36 8.91 33.76
C ALA A 19 -21.39 9.39 32.30
N VAL A 20 -20.48 8.86 31.50
CA VAL A 20 -20.37 9.16 30.07
C VAL A 20 -20.93 7.98 29.28
N THR A 21 -22.01 8.21 28.54
CA THR A 21 -22.65 7.22 27.66
C THR A 21 -22.35 7.57 26.21
N PHE A 22 -21.82 6.60 25.47
CA PHE A 22 -21.57 6.73 24.03
C PHE A 22 -22.74 6.12 23.27
N HIS A 23 -23.42 6.90 22.44
CA HIS A 23 -24.68 6.51 21.79
C HIS A 23 -24.47 5.90 20.40
N HIS A 24 -23.48 6.40 19.65
CA HIS A 24 -23.12 5.88 18.33
C HIS A 24 -21.61 5.70 18.23
N ASN A 25 -21.17 4.45 18.11
CA ASN A 25 -19.79 4.13 17.77
C ASN A 25 -19.67 4.19 16.24
N VAL A 26 -19.22 5.34 15.72
CA VAL A 26 -19.05 5.54 14.26
C VAL A 26 -17.62 5.19 13.81
N ALA A 27 -16.72 4.87 14.74
CA ALA A 27 -15.37 4.45 14.40
C ALA A 27 -15.33 2.95 14.11
N GLU A 28 -14.66 2.54 13.04
CA GLU A 28 -14.38 1.12 12.80
C GLU A 28 -13.65 0.51 14.00
N PRO A 29 -13.79 -0.81 14.27
CA PRO A 29 -13.19 -1.48 15.42
C PRO A 29 -11.67 -1.69 15.25
N TRP A 30 -10.93 -0.62 14.96
CA TRP A 30 -9.50 -0.64 14.73
C TRP A 30 -8.71 -0.65 16.03
N ARG A 31 -7.67 -1.49 16.06
CA ARG A 31 -6.59 -1.40 17.04
C ARG A 31 -5.38 -0.81 16.35
N ILE A 32 -5.05 0.44 16.68
CA ILE A 32 -3.93 1.17 16.06
C ILE A 32 -2.75 1.22 17.05
N THR A 33 -1.57 0.82 16.59
CA THR A 33 -0.31 0.95 17.34
C THR A 33 0.63 1.86 16.56
N LEU A 34 1.10 2.93 17.21
CA LEU A 34 2.06 3.86 16.66
C LEU A 34 3.43 3.54 17.26
N VAL A 35 4.39 3.20 16.40
CA VAL A 35 5.74 2.79 16.81
C VAL A 35 6.74 3.80 16.26
N ASP A 36 7.56 4.37 17.14
CA ASP A 36 8.75 5.09 16.69
C ASP A 36 9.78 4.09 16.18
N THR A 37 9.97 4.08 14.87
CA THR A 37 10.90 3.18 14.19
C THR A 37 12.28 3.82 13.98
N GLY A 38 12.54 5.02 14.51
CA GLY A 38 13.82 5.71 14.45
C GLY A 38 13.96 6.61 13.22
N LEU A 39 14.61 7.76 13.40
CA LEU A 39 14.76 8.77 12.35
C LEU A 39 15.58 8.24 11.15
N SER A 40 16.71 7.60 11.41
CA SER A 40 17.67 7.16 10.38
C SER A 40 17.49 5.70 9.94
N THR A 41 16.36 5.08 10.25
CA THR A 41 16.08 3.68 9.94
C THR A 41 15.50 3.56 8.52
N MET A 42 16.02 2.62 7.73
CA MET A 42 15.57 2.31 6.37
C MET A 42 14.32 1.43 6.37
N THR A 43 13.65 1.30 5.21
CA THR A 43 12.34 0.65 5.06
C THR A 43 12.29 -0.76 5.65
N GLY A 44 13.27 -1.61 5.36
CA GLY A 44 13.38 -2.97 5.94
C GLY A 44 13.62 -2.93 7.45
N GLY A 45 14.51 -2.07 7.93
CA GLY A 45 14.76 -1.88 9.36
C GLY A 45 13.48 -1.47 10.13
N ARG A 46 12.64 -0.61 9.55
CA ARG A 46 11.35 -0.22 10.15
C ARG A 46 10.40 -1.41 10.25
N ILE A 47 10.37 -2.27 9.24
CA ILE A 47 9.60 -3.53 9.26
C ILE A 47 10.10 -4.45 10.38
N LYS A 48 11.41 -4.61 10.55
CA LYS A 48 11.95 -5.44 11.66
C LYS A 48 11.54 -4.92 13.04
N LYS A 49 11.48 -3.60 13.23
CA LYS A 49 11.08 -3.00 14.52
C LYS A 49 9.63 -3.26 14.90
N ILE A 50 8.76 -3.57 13.94
CA ILE A 50 7.36 -3.92 14.24
C ILE A 50 7.14 -5.42 14.52
N ALA A 51 8.17 -6.27 14.36
CA ALA A 51 8.05 -7.72 14.55
C ALA A 51 7.42 -8.16 15.89
N PRO A 52 7.67 -7.48 17.05
CA PRO A 52 7.03 -7.82 18.31
C PRO A 52 5.52 -7.58 18.39
N TYR A 53 4.94 -6.84 17.43
CA TYR A 53 3.51 -6.51 17.39
C TYR A 53 2.72 -7.33 16.37
N ILE A 54 3.42 -8.18 15.61
CA ILE A 54 2.83 -9.11 14.68
C ILE A 54 2.87 -10.46 15.37
N ASP A 55 1.73 -11.12 15.58
CA ASP A 55 1.68 -12.47 16.14
C ASP A 55 1.42 -13.52 15.05
N GLU A 56 0.88 -13.10 13.91
CA GLU A 56 0.47 -13.97 12.82
C GLU A 56 1.61 -14.39 11.90
N ASP A 57 1.44 -15.52 11.22
CA ASP A 57 2.38 -16.06 10.24
C ASP A 57 2.50 -15.18 8.98
N GLN A 58 1.47 -14.39 8.70
CA GLN A 58 1.37 -13.53 7.52
C GLN A 58 0.89 -12.14 7.93
N PHE A 59 1.47 -11.12 7.34
CA PHE A 59 1.08 -9.74 7.56
C PHE A 59 1.15 -8.92 6.27
N MET A 60 0.41 -7.82 6.24
CA MET A 60 0.38 -6.89 5.11
C MET A 60 1.23 -5.66 5.40
N VAL A 61 1.94 -5.20 4.38
CA VAL A 61 2.76 -3.98 4.42
C VAL A 61 2.50 -3.17 3.17
N THR A 62 2.43 -1.86 3.31
CA THR A 62 2.37 -0.96 2.15
C THR A 62 3.08 0.35 2.46
N TYR A 63 3.31 1.14 1.42
CA TYR A 63 3.74 2.53 1.53
C TYR A 63 2.53 3.42 1.89
N GLY A 64 2.75 4.44 2.71
CA GLY A 64 1.68 5.31 3.23
C GLY A 64 1.21 6.40 2.26
N ASP A 65 1.76 6.45 1.05
CA ASP A 65 1.60 7.48 0.04
C ASP A 65 0.85 7.01 -1.23
N GLY A 66 0.51 5.71 -1.33
CA GLY A 66 -0.17 5.14 -2.49
C GLY A 66 -1.64 4.80 -2.22
N LEU A 67 -2.56 5.36 -3.01
CA LEU A 67 -3.99 5.02 -2.96
C LEU A 67 -4.37 4.09 -4.11
N SER A 68 -5.17 3.07 -3.82
CA SER A 68 -5.56 2.04 -4.79
C SER A 68 -6.90 1.41 -4.48
N ASP A 69 -7.54 0.82 -5.49
CA ASP A 69 -8.70 -0.06 -5.34
C ASP A 69 -8.31 -1.55 -5.38
N VAL A 70 -7.07 -1.87 -5.04
CA VAL A 70 -6.59 -3.25 -4.89
C VAL A 70 -7.45 -4.02 -3.88
N ASN A 71 -7.94 -5.18 -4.27
CA ASN A 71 -8.65 -6.06 -3.35
C ASN A 71 -7.66 -6.84 -2.47
N LEU A 72 -7.61 -6.47 -1.19
CA LEU A 72 -6.71 -7.10 -0.22
C LEU A 72 -7.02 -8.59 0.04
N HIS A 73 -8.28 -9.01 -0.12
CA HIS A 73 -8.65 -10.43 0.00
C HIS A 73 -8.13 -11.26 -1.17
N ASP A 74 -8.22 -10.73 -2.39
CA ASP A 74 -7.68 -11.40 -3.59
C ASP A 74 -6.16 -11.46 -3.53
N LEU A 75 -5.51 -10.37 -3.09
CA LEU A 75 -4.07 -10.32 -2.87
C LEU A 75 -3.61 -11.37 -1.85
N LEU A 76 -4.30 -11.50 -0.71
CA LEU A 76 -3.98 -12.52 0.29
C LEU A 76 -4.22 -13.94 -0.23
N SER A 77 -5.32 -14.15 -0.96
CA SER A 77 -5.64 -15.45 -1.55
C SER A 77 -4.60 -15.87 -2.58
N PHE A 78 -4.12 -14.92 -3.40
CA PHE A 78 -3.02 -15.13 -4.33
C PHE A 78 -1.73 -15.50 -3.60
N HIS A 79 -1.38 -14.78 -2.52
CA HIS A 79 -0.19 -15.07 -1.72
C HIS A 79 -0.21 -16.49 -1.14
N ARG A 80 -1.37 -16.94 -0.66
CA ARG A 80 -1.56 -18.29 -0.11
C ARG A 80 -1.52 -19.41 -1.16
N ASN A 81 -1.64 -19.07 -2.45
CA ASN A 81 -1.68 -20.05 -3.53
C ASN A 81 -0.30 -20.33 -4.16
N HIS A 82 0.78 -19.86 -3.55
CA HIS A 82 2.14 -20.12 -4.00
C HIS A 82 3.11 -20.31 -2.82
N SER A 83 4.29 -20.85 -3.07
CA SER A 83 5.32 -21.09 -2.04
C SER A 83 6.20 -19.88 -1.72
N GLY A 84 5.99 -18.75 -2.39
CA GLY A 84 6.75 -17.52 -2.16
C GLY A 84 6.56 -16.95 -0.75
N SER A 85 7.60 -16.30 -0.23
CA SER A 85 7.56 -15.65 1.09
C SER A 85 7.06 -14.20 1.02
N ILE A 86 7.07 -13.60 -0.17
CA ILE A 86 6.64 -12.22 -0.40
C ILE A 86 5.76 -12.18 -1.65
N THR A 87 4.63 -11.51 -1.56
CA THR A 87 3.84 -11.06 -2.70
C THR A 87 3.83 -9.55 -2.72
N ILE A 88 4.05 -8.96 -3.90
CA ILE A 88 3.99 -7.52 -4.12
C ILE A 88 2.91 -7.20 -5.15
N THR A 89 2.14 -6.14 -4.91
CA THR A 89 1.21 -5.66 -5.93
C THR A 89 1.98 -4.92 -7.00
N SER A 90 1.71 -5.27 -8.25
CA SER A 90 2.30 -4.67 -9.43
C SER A 90 1.23 -3.99 -10.27
N VAL A 91 1.54 -2.83 -10.82
CA VAL A 91 0.63 -2.03 -11.65
C VAL A 91 1.34 -1.59 -12.93
N GLN A 92 0.57 -1.28 -13.97
CA GLN A 92 1.09 -0.64 -15.17
C GLN A 92 0.60 0.81 -15.21
N PRO A 93 1.49 1.80 -15.01
CA PRO A 93 1.09 3.19 -15.08
C PRO A 93 0.68 3.54 -16.52
N LYS A 94 -0.28 4.47 -16.65
CA LYS A 94 -0.63 5.03 -17.96
C LYS A 94 0.60 5.74 -18.54
N GLY A 95 0.85 5.52 -19.83
CA GLY A 95 1.93 6.21 -20.54
C GLY A 95 1.71 7.71 -20.50
N ARG A 96 2.71 8.47 -20.08
CA ARG A 96 2.65 9.95 -20.08
C ARG A 96 2.84 10.54 -21.47
N PHE A 97 3.51 9.80 -22.34
CA PHE A 97 3.93 10.23 -23.67
C PHE A 97 3.47 9.24 -24.74
N GLY A 98 3.42 9.70 -25.99
CA GLY A 98 3.18 8.84 -27.12
C GLY A 98 4.29 7.81 -27.31
N VAL A 99 3.90 6.56 -27.51
CA VAL A 99 4.82 5.45 -27.81
C VAL A 99 4.86 5.27 -29.33
N LEU A 100 6.07 5.33 -29.89
CA LEU A 100 6.35 5.08 -31.30
C LEU A 100 6.78 3.61 -31.46
N ASN A 101 6.13 2.90 -32.38
CA ASN A 101 6.64 1.64 -32.89
C ASN A 101 7.49 1.95 -34.15
N LEU A 102 8.80 1.70 -34.06
CA LEU A 102 9.76 1.99 -35.13
C LEU A 102 10.26 0.67 -35.72
N ASP A 103 10.38 0.60 -37.04
CA ASP A 103 11.09 -0.49 -37.70
C ASP A 103 12.62 -0.32 -37.63
N GLU A 104 13.36 -1.30 -38.17
CA GLU A 104 14.83 -1.26 -38.23
C GLU A 104 15.39 -0.05 -39.03
N ASN A 105 14.57 0.58 -39.88
CA ASN A 105 14.92 1.75 -40.68
C ASN A 105 14.41 3.07 -40.06
N SER A 106 14.01 3.06 -38.78
CA SER A 106 13.44 4.23 -38.07
C SER A 106 12.12 4.76 -38.66
N LYS A 107 11.41 3.97 -39.46
CA LYS A 107 10.08 4.30 -39.97
C LYS A 107 9.06 4.05 -38.87
N VAL A 108 8.17 5.01 -38.65
CA VAL A 108 7.05 4.88 -37.70
C VAL A 108 5.99 3.94 -38.30
N GLU A 109 5.84 2.75 -37.74
CA GLU A 109 4.78 1.80 -38.10
C GLU A 109 3.50 2.04 -37.29
N GLY A 110 3.61 2.65 -36.12
CA GLY A 110 2.48 2.95 -35.26
C GLY A 110 2.80 4.03 -34.23
N PHE A 111 1.78 4.79 -33.84
CA PHE A 111 1.86 5.80 -32.80
C PHE A 111 0.66 5.63 -31.85
N ILE A 112 0.94 5.43 -30.57
CA ILE A 112 -0.08 5.34 -29.53
C ILE A 112 0.13 6.50 -28.57
N GLU A 113 -0.74 7.51 -28.63
CA GLU A 113 -0.69 8.64 -27.71
C GLU A 113 -1.23 8.21 -26.34
N LYS A 114 -0.41 8.38 -25.29
CA LYS A 114 -0.77 8.12 -23.89
C LYS A 114 -1.47 6.76 -23.69
N PRO A 115 -0.80 5.64 -24.01
CA PRO A 115 -1.38 4.32 -23.90
C PRO A 115 -1.89 4.06 -22.48
N GLU A 116 -3.12 3.53 -22.37
CA GLU A 116 -3.70 3.16 -21.07
C GLU A 116 -2.89 2.07 -20.36
N LYS A 117 -2.20 1.21 -21.12
CA LYS A 117 -1.29 0.17 -20.65
C LYS A 117 -0.07 0.14 -21.55
N GLY A 118 0.94 0.97 -21.24
CA GLY A 118 2.14 1.09 -22.08
C GLY A 118 3.47 0.93 -21.35
N GLY A 119 3.47 0.91 -20.02
CA GLY A 119 4.68 0.79 -19.21
C GLY A 119 4.97 -0.63 -18.72
N SER A 120 6.21 -0.86 -18.29
CA SER A 120 6.58 -2.03 -17.50
C SER A 120 5.73 -2.13 -16.23
N TRP A 121 5.51 -3.34 -15.74
CA TRP A 121 4.92 -3.56 -14.42
C TRP A 121 5.87 -2.99 -13.37
N ILE A 122 5.35 -2.10 -12.51
CA ILE A 122 6.11 -1.47 -11.43
C ILE A 122 5.57 -1.90 -10.07
N ASN A 123 6.40 -1.78 -9.04
CA ASN A 123 6.01 -1.97 -7.65
C ASN A 123 4.98 -0.91 -7.22
N ALA A 124 3.83 -1.36 -6.73
CA ALA A 124 2.74 -0.51 -6.26
C ALA A 124 2.65 -0.44 -4.72
N GLY A 125 3.53 -1.13 -4.00
CA GLY A 125 3.38 -1.43 -2.59
C GLY A 125 2.45 -2.62 -2.38
N TYR A 126 1.52 -2.50 -1.42
CA TYR A 126 0.49 -3.50 -1.09
C TYR A 126 1.03 -4.92 -1.14
N MET A 127 1.82 -5.26 -0.12
CA MET A 127 2.56 -6.49 0.00
C MET A 127 1.92 -7.41 1.03
N VAL A 128 2.06 -8.72 0.80
CA VAL A 128 1.81 -9.76 1.80
C VAL A 128 3.14 -10.46 2.05
N MET A 129 3.53 -10.57 3.31
CA MET A 129 4.79 -11.16 3.71
C MET A 129 4.56 -12.24 4.75
N ASN A 130 5.33 -13.33 4.65
CA ASN A 130 5.46 -14.30 5.72
C ASN A 130 6.34 -13.73 6.85
N ARG A 131 6.02 -14.06 8.09
CA ARG A 131 6.77 -13.68 9.29
C ARG A 131 8.27 -14.02 9.21
N SER A 132 8.62 -15.10 8.50
CA SER A 132 10.01 -15.53 8.29
C SER A 132 10.90 -14.46 7.67
N ILE A 133 10.36 -13.42 7.04
CA ILE A 133 11.17 -12.32 6.49
C ILE A 133 12.00 -11.60 7.56
N PHE A 134 11.56 -11.60 8.83
CA PHE A 134 12.27 -10.89 9.90
C PHE A 134 13.67 -11.45 10.15
N ASP A 135 13.88 -12.74 9.89
CA ASP A 135 15.17 -13.42 10.02
C ASP A 135 16.19 -12.97 8.96
N PHE A 136 15.73 -12.33 7.88
CA PHE A 136 16.55 -11.84 6.78
C PHE A 136 16.85 -10.34 6.86
N ILE A 137 16.27 -9.63 7.84
CA ILE A 137 16.53 -8.20 8.03
C ILE A 137 17.65 -8.06 9.05
N ASP A 138 18.81 -7.56 8.65
CA ASP A 138 19.98 -7.46 9.53
C ASP A 138 19.78 -6.39 10.62
N GLY A 139 19.21 -5.23 10.27
CA GLY A 139 18.99 -4.16 11.24
C GLY A 139 18.47 -2.88 10.62
N ASP A 140 18.78 -1.76 11.29
CA ASP A 140 18.19 -0.47 10.97
C ASP A 140 18.54 0.07 9.57
N GLN A 141 19.68 -0.36 9.02
CA GLN A 141 20.15 0.08 7.70
C GLN A 141 19.68 -0.82 6.56
N THR A 142 18.87 -1.85 6.85
CA THR A 142 18.33 -2.72 5.82
C THR A 142 17.27 -2.00 4.99
N GLU A 143 17.50 -1.88 3.70
CA GLU A 143 16.56 -1.42 2.68
C GLU A 143 15.70 -2.59 2.21
N LEU A 144 14.37 -2.39 2.19
CA LEU A 144 13.44 -3.44 1.76
C LEU A 144 13.70 -3.83 0.30
N GLU A 145 13.88 -2.85 -0.57
CA GLU A 145 13.99 -3.04 -2.01
C GLU A 145 15.29 -3.78 -2.40
N SER A 146 16.44 -3.28 -1.93
CA SER A 146 17.75 -3.78 -2.34
C SER A 146 18.21 -5.00 -1.53
N ASN A 147 17.89 -5.06 -0.23
CA ASN A 147 18.38 -6.15 0.63
C ASN A 147 17.40 -7.31 0.79
N ILE A 148 16.09 -7.11 0.55
CA ILE A 148 15.08 -8.16 0.72
C ILE A 148 14.43 -8.53 -0.62
N LEU A 149 13.77 -7.59 -1.29
CA LEU A 149 12.99 -7.88 -2.49
C LEU A 149 13.85 -8.42 -3.64
N LEU A 150 15.00 -7.78 -3.90
CA LEU A 150 15.89 -8.22 -4.97
C LEU A 150 16.42 -9.66 -4.72
N PRO A 151 17.06 -10.01 -3.59
CA PRO A 151 17.50 -11.39 -3.34
C PRO A 151 16.36 -12.41 -3.33
N PHE A 152 15.18 -12.06 -2.80
CA PHE A 152 14.03 -12.97 -2.79
C PHE A 152 13.49 -13.20 -4.21
N SER A 153 13.60 -12.21 -5.10
CA SER A 153 13.25 -12.38 -6.51
C SER A 153 14.19 -13.37 -7.22
N GLU A 154 15.49 -13.26 -6.97
CA GLU A 154 16.51 -14.16 -7.54
C GLU A 154 16.36 -15.61 -7.03
N GLN A 155 15.87 -15.77 -5.80
CA GLN A 155 15.59 -17.07 -5.18
C GLN A 155 14.22 -17.65 -5.55
N GLY A 156 13.40 -16.97 -6.37
CA GLY A 156 12.05 -17.42 -6.73
C GLY A 156 11.06 -17.38 -5.55
N ARG A 157 11.31 -16.53 -4.54
CA ARG A 157 10.49 -16.36 -3.33
C ARG A 157 9.62 -15.10 -3.35
N LEU A 158 9.75 -14.25 -4.37
CA LEU A 158 8.94 -13.05 -4.59
C LEU A 158 7.97 -13.28 -5.76
N PHE A 159 6.69 -13.02 -5.54
CA PHE A 159 5.65 -13.09 -6.57
C PHE A 159 4.99 -11.73 -6.77
N ALA A 160 4.59 -11.44 -8.02
CA ALA A 160 3.89 -10.20 -8.36
C ALA A 160 2.40 -10.47 -8.58
N TYR A 161 1.55 -9.86 -7.73
CA TYR A 161 0.11 -9.80 -7.95
C TYR A 161 -0.18 -8.67 -8.94
N LYS A 162 -0.83 -8.96 -10.07
CA LYS A 162 -1.08 -7.99 -11.13
C LYS A 162 -2.39 -7.24 -10.91
N HIS A 163 -2.29 -5.98 -10.49
CA HIS A 163 -3.43 -5.10 -10.35
C HIS A 163 -3.60 -4.24 -11.60
N SER A 164 -4.76 -4.37 -12.26
CA SER A 164 -5.11 -3.58 -13.46
C SER A 164 -6.08 -2.43 -13.15
N GLY A 165 -6.46 -2.25 -11.88
CA GLY A 165 -7.35 -1.17 -11.45
C GLY A 165 -6.62 0.14 -11.19
N PHE A 166 -7.26 0.99 -10.38
CA PHE A 166 -6.71 2.28 -9.99
C PHE A 166 -5.55 2.11 -9.01
N TRP A 167 -4.45 2.82 -9.29
CA TRP A 167 -3.37 3.06 -8.34
C TRP A 167 -2.73 4.42 -8.65
N GLN A 168 -2.47 5.20 -7.61
CA GLN A 168 -1.87 6.52 -7.75
C GLN A 168 -1.04 6.85 -6.50
N PRO A 169 0.27 7.12 -6.63
CA PRO A 169 1.09 7.64 -5.55
C PRO A 169 0.82 9.12 -5.34
N MET A 170 1.23 9.64 -4.19
CA MET A 170 1.11 11.05 -3.79
C MET A 170 2.48 11.63 -3.44
N ASP A 171 3.40 11.62 -4.39
CA ASP A 171 4.77 12.15 -4.22
C ASP A 171 4.85 13.64 -4.51
N THR A 172 3.96 14.12 -5.39
CA THR A 172 3.97 15.50 -5.89
C THR A 172 2.67 16.24 -5.60
N VAL A 173 2.74 17.57 -5.58
CA VAL A 173 1.55 18.44 -5.43
C VAL A 173 0.52 18.18 -6.52
N TRP A 174 0.97 17.88 -7.74
CA TRP A 174 0.07 17.54 -8.85
C TRP A 174 -0.73 16.26 -8.55
N GLU A 175 -0.08 15.22 -8.03
CA GLU A 175 -0.75 13.96 -7.68
C GLU A 175 -1.73 14.14 -6.52
N ARG A 176 -1.32 14.89 -5.49
CA ARG A 176 -2.24 15.28 -4.41
C ARG A 176 -3.48 15.98 -4.95
N ASN A 177 -3.32 16.99 -5.82
CA ASN A 177 -4.46 17.72 -6.38
C ASN A 177 -5.37 16.83 -7.23
N LYS A 178 -4.79 15.88 -7.97
CA LYS A 178 -5.55 14.88 -8.74
C LYS A 178 -6.38 13.98 -7.81
N LEU A 179 -5.78 13.47 -6.73
CA LEU A 179 -6.46 12.65 -5.73
C LEU A 179 -7.57 13.45 -5.03
N GLU A 180 -7.29 14.69 -4.63
CA GLU A 180 -8.28 15.60 -4.02
C GLU A 180 -9.48 15.83 -4.94
N THR A 181 -9.23 16.04 -6.24
CA THR A 181 -10.29 16.24 -7.24
C THR A 181 -11.18 15.01 -7.37
N LEU A 182 -10.58 13.82 -7.44
CA LEU A 182 -11.33 12.55 -7.49
C LEU A 182 -12.18 12.36 -6.22
N PHE A 183 -11.64 12.72 -5.06
CA PHE A 183 -12.38 12.61 -3.80
C PHE A 183 -13.55 13.60 -3.74
N GLN A 184 -13.32 14.88 -4.04
CA GLN A 184 -14.36 15.93 -4.00
C GLN A 184 -15.46 15.73 -5.03
N SER A 185 -15.17 15.04 -6.14
CA SER A 185 -16.15 14.70 -7.18
C SER A 185 -16.92 13.40 -6.91
N ASN A 186 -16.67 12.72 -5.78
CA ASN A 186 -17.20 11.37 -5.49
C ASN A 186 -16.82 10.31 -6.55
N GLU A 187 -15.68 10.50 -7.23
CA GLU A 187 -15.15 9.57 -8.24
C GLU A 187 -13.91 8.81 -7.75
N ALA A 188 -13.54 8.95 -6.47
CA ALA A 188 -12.38 8.31 -5.87
C ALA A 188 -12.50 6.77 -5.83
N PRO A 189 -11.77 6.01 -6.67
CA PRO A 189 -11.98 4.57 -6.78
C PRO A 189 -11.52 3.77 -5.56
N TRP A 190 -10.64 4.36 -4.74
CA TRP A 190 -10.16 3.76 -3.49
C TRP A 190 -11.17 3.90 -2.33
N VAL A 191 -12.20 4.75 -2.48
CA VAL A 191 -13.28 4.88 -1.51
C VAL A 191 -14.29 3.77 -1.78
N ARG A 192 -14.31 2.76 -0.90
CA ARG A 192 -15.14 1.53 -1.05
C ARG A 192 -16.02 1.25 0.18
N TRP A 193 -16.17 2.24 1.08
CA TRP A 193 -17.02 2.17 2.27
C TRP A 193 -18.32 2.96 2.08
#